data_AF-A0A3R9V9X0-F1
#
_entry.id   AF-A0A3R9V9X0-F1
#
_cell.length_a   1.000
_cell.length_b   1.000
_cell.length_c   1.000
_cell.angle_alpha   90.00
_cell.angle_beta   90.00
_cell.angle_gamma   90.00
#
_symmetry.space_group_name_H-M   'P 1'
#
loop_
_entity.id
_entity.type
_entity.pdbx_description
1 polymer ?
#
loop_
_entity_poly.entity_id
_entity_poly.type
_entity_poly.pdbx_seq_one_letter_code
_entity_poly.pdbx_strand_id
1 'polypeptide(L)'
;MTAAPGGVDPFGTARLRRGVLDSWGAGPARFREDANAEEDLALGGYRDRLVVELAQNAADAAARAGVPGRLRLTLHAADQGPAVLAAANTGAPLDAAGVESLSTLRASAKRESAASGDTVGRFGVGFAAVLAVSDEPAVLGRHGGVRWSLAEARELAREAAAHSPGLGDELRRRDGHVPLLRLPLPAEGTAPEGYDTVVVLPLRDAAAEDLVQRLLSGIDDALLLTLPGLHEITVDTPQDGGRTLRRGADGAYTVIEDSRGETRRWRTVRHTGPTPPALLADRPVEERLRPSWTVSWAVPVDTDGAPLHPGTAPVVHA
;
A
#
# COMPACT_ATOMS: atom_id res chain seq x y z
N MET A 1 5.38 -6.44 19.34
CA MET A 1 5.72 -7.67 18.59
C MET A 1 7.14 -8.06 18.97
N THR A 2 7.35 -9.20 19.64
CA THR A 2 8.69 -9.67 20.05
C THR A 2 9.46 -10.22 18.85
N ALA A 3 10.77 -9.95 18.79
CA ALA A 3 11.66 -10.52 17.78
C ALA A 3 11.73 -12.05 17.92
N ALA A 4 11.65 -12.76 16.78
CA ALA A 4 11.64 -14.22 16.71
C ALA A 4 12.96 -14.84 17.22
N PRO A 5 12.92 -15.78 18.18
CA PRO A 5 14.03 -16.67 18.45
C PRO A 5 13.94 -17.88 17.51
N GLY A 6 14.58 -17.78 16.33
CA GLY A 6 14.95 -18.94 15.50
C GLY A 6 14.15 -19.19 14.21
N GLY A 7 14.71 -18.78 13.07
CA GLY A 7 15.01 -19.76 12.01
C GLY A 7 14.35 -19.65 10.64
N VAL A 8 13.17 -19.05 10.48
CA VAL A 8 12.50 -19.01 9.16
C VAL A 8 12.43 -17.58 8.64
N ASP A 9 13.28 -17.27 7.65
CA ASP A 9 13.25 -16.04 6.84
C ASP A 9 12.83 -16.42 5.40
N PRO A 10 11.53 -16.72 5.18
CA PRO A 10 11.06 -17.29 3.91
C PRO A 10 11.20 -16.29 2.74
N PHE A 11 11.36 -15.02 3.06
CA PHE A 11 11.48 -13.92 2.10
C PHE A 11 12.92 -13.44 1.90
N GLY A 12 13.91 -14.03 2.59
CA GLY A 12 15.31 -13.64 2.46
C GLY A 12 15.60 -12.21 2.89
N THR A 13 14.85 -11.68 3.86
CA THR A 13 14.99 -10.32 4.41
C THR A 13 16.41 -10.05 4.93
N ALA A 14 17.09 -11.06 5.49
CA ALA A 14 18.47 -10.93 5.94
C ALA A 14 19.45 -10.65 4.78
N ARG A 15 19.25 -11.28 3.62
CA ARG A 15 20.05 -11.05 2.41
C ARG A 15 19.80 -9.65 1.86
N LEU A 16 18.54 -9.22 1.78
CA LEU A 16 18.15 -7.89 1.32
C LEU A 16 18.76 -6.80 2.19
N ARG A 17 18.56 -6.90 3.50
CA ARG A 17 19.08 -5.95 4.50
C ARG A 17 20.60 -5.84 4.44
N ARG A 18 21.31 -6.98 4.35
CA ARG A 18 22.77 -6.99 4.24
C ARG A 18 23.24 -6.26 2.98
N GLY A 19 22.65 -6.55 1.82
CA GLY A 19 23.02 -5.90 0.56
C GLY A 19 22.82 -4.37 0.61
N VAL A 20 21.76 -3.90 1.28
CA VAL A 20 21.53 -2.47 1.50
C VAL A 20 22.61 -1.85 2.39
N LEU A 21 22.88 -2.44 3.56
CA LEU A 21 23.88 -1.93 4.50
C LEU A 21 25.29 -1.93 3.90
N ASP A 22 25.67 -2.98 3.17
CA ASP A 22 26.94 -3.07 2.46
C ASP A 22 27.06 -1.95 1.40
N SER A 23 25.98 -1.69 0.64
CA SER A 23 25.92 -0.62 -0.36
C SER A 23 26.07 0.77 0.28
N TRP A 24 25.39 1.02 1.40
CA TRP A 24 25.53 2.27 2.13
C TRP A 24 26.92 2.46 2.73
N GLY A 25 27.50 1.39 3.28
CA GLY A 25 28.85 1.40 3.84
C GLY A 25 29.92 1.69 2.77
N ALA A 26 29.78 1.09 1.59
CA ALA A 26 30.69 1.29 0.46
C ALA A 26 30.49 2.64 -0.25
N GLY A 27 29.26 3.17 -0.25
CA GLY A 27 28.89 4.41 -0.93
C GLY A 27 27.87 5.23 -0.15
N PRO A 28 28.29 6.17 0.71
CA PRO A 28 27.39 7.01 1.52
C PRO A 28 26.38 7.83 0.69
N ALA A 29 26.69 8.11 -0.58
CA ALA A 29 25.74 8.72 -1.50
C ALA A 29 24.47 7.89 -1.72
N ARG A 30 24.57 6.55 -1.71
CA ARG A 30 23.41 5.64 -1.83
C ARG A 30 22.49 5.74 -0.62
N PHE A 31 23.06 5.83 0.59
CA PHE A 31 22.28 6.08 1.80
C PHE A 31 21.48 7.38 1.68
N ARG A 32 22.09 8.46 1.19
CA ARG A 32 21.40 9.73 0.99
C ARG A 32 20.30 9.65 -0.06
N GLU A 33 20.55 8.98 -1.17
CA GLU A 33 19.55 8.78 -2.23
C GLU A 33 18.33 8.02 -1.69
N ASP A 34 18.55 6.95 -0.93
CA ASP A 34 17.47 6.19 -0.30
C ASP A 34 16.72 7.01 0.75
N ALA A 35 17.44 7.75 1.61
CA ALA A 35 16.86 8.62 2.62
C ALA A 35 16.00 9.73 1.99
N ASN A 36 16.51 10.43 0.97
CA ASN A 36 15.77 11.45 0.25
C ASN A 36 14.52 10.86 -0.42
N ALA A 37 14.66 9.72 -1.10
CA ALA A 37 13.54 9.11 -1.81
C ALA A 37 12.40 8.68 -0.88
N GLU A 38 12.72 8.17 0.31
CA GLU A 38 11.72 7.81 1.30
C GLU A 38 11.09 9.04 1.97
N GLU A 39 11.90 10.04 2.32
CA GLU A 39 11.45 11.30 2.93
C GLU A 39 10.51 12.07 1.98
N ASP A 40 10.83 12.14 0.69
CA ASP A 40 9.95 12.72 -0.35
C ASP A 40 8.58 12.01 -0.41
N LEU A 41 8.56 10.69 -0.21
CA LEU A 41 7.32 9.90 -0.21
C LEU A 41 6.53 10.09 1.09
N ALA A 42 7.20 10.15 2.24
CA ALA A 42 6.56 10.32 3.54
C ALA A 42 6.03 11.75 3.78
N LEU A 43 6.74 12.77 3.29
CA LEU A 43 6.37 14.19 3.40
C LEU A 43 5.49 14.67 2.25
N GLY A 44 5.49 13.98 1.10
CA GLY A 44 4.66 14.31 -0.06
C GLY A 44 3.17 14.06 0.16
N GLY A 45 2.37 14.27 -0.90
CA GLY A 45 0.90 14.08 -0.91
C GLY A 45 0.40 12.65 -0.71
N TYR A 46 1.23 11.74 -0.20
CA TYR A 46 0.88 10.35 0.11
C TYR A 46 0.16 10.19 1.45
N ARG A 47 0.18 11.19 2.33
CA ARG A 47 -0.57 11.16 3.60
C ARG A 47 -2.06 10.91 3.38
N ASP A 48 -2.64 11.55 2.36
CA ASP A 48 -4.05 11.39 2.01
C ASP A 48 -4.33 10.16 1.13
N ARG A 49 -3.28 9.43 0.72
CA ARG A 49 -3.40 8.27 -0.18
C ARG A 49 -3.34 6.94 0.55
N LEU A 50 -3.07 6.89 1.85
CA LEU A 50 -2.91 5.63 2.61
C LEU A 50 -4.00 4.60 2.31
N VAL A 51 -5.28 4.97 2.42
CA VAL A 51 -6.41 4.06 2.16
C VAL A 51 -6.48 3.65 0.68
N VAL A 52 -6.21 4.58 -0.24
CA VAL A 52 -6.20 4.31 -1.69
C VAL A 52 -5.11 3.31 -2.05
N GLU A 53 -3.89 3.49 -1.52
CA GLU A 53 -2.75 2.62 -1.79
C GLU A 53 -2.95 1.23 -1.18
N LEU A 54 -3.52 1.14 0.03
CA LEU A 54 -3.91 -0.15 0.63
C LEU A 54 -5.00 -0.86 -0.19
N ALA A 55 -5.99 -0.12 -0.70
CA ALA A 55 -7.03 -0.66 -1.55
C ALA A 55 -6.51 -1.11 -2.92
N GLN A 56 -5.56 -0.37 -3.51
CA GLN A 56 -4.88 -0.76 -4.74
C GLN A 56 -4.07 -2.05 -4.53
N ASN A 57 -3.31 -2.15 -3.44
CA ASN A 57 -2.58 -3.37 -3.10
C ASN A 57 -3.52 -4.58 -2.95
N ALA A 58 -4.68 -4.38 -2.30
CA ALA A 58 -5.70 -5.41 -2.18
C ALA A 58 -6.29 -5.83 -3.53
N ALA A 59 -6.65 -4.87 -4.38
CA ALA A 59 -7.19 -5.12 -5.72
C ALA A 59 -6.17 -5.85 -6.62
N ASP A 60 -4.91 -5.45 -6.56
CA ASP A 60 -3.82 -6.08 -7.32
C ASP A 60 -3.56 -7.52 -6.86
N ALA A 61 -3.58 -7.78 -5.56
CA ALA A 61 -3.46 -9.13 -5.02
C ALA A 61 -4.62 -10.03 -5.47
N ALA A 62 -5.85 -9.52 -5.41
CA ALA A 62 -7.04 -10.22 -5.86
C ALA A 62 -6.99 -10.52 -7.38
N ALA A 63 -6.58 -9.54 -8.20
CA ALA A 63 -6.40 -9.69 -9.63
C ALA A 63 -5.34 -10.75 -9.98
N ARG A 64 -4.21 -10.78 -9.27
CA ARG A 64 -3.18 -11.82 -9.45
C ARG A 64 -3.68 -13.22 -9.12
N ALA A 65 -4.56 -13.35 -8.14
CA ALA A 65 -5.17 -14.63 -7.78
C ALA A 65 -6.41 -15.00 -8.60
N GLY A 66 -6.96 -14.07 -9.40
CA GLY A 66 -8.20 -14.30 -10.14
C GLY A 66 -9.42 -14.48 -9.24
N VAL A 67 -9.44 -13.85 -8.07
CA VAL A 67 -10.53 -13.94 -7.09
C VAL A 67 -11.17 -12.57 -6.84
N PRO A 68 -12.44 -12.50 -6.39
CA PRO A 68 -13.02 -11.26 -5.90
C PRO A 68 -12.25 -10.71 -4.70
N GLY A 69 -11.74 -9.48 -4.81
CA GLY A 69 -11.00 -8.82 -3.76
C GLY A 69 -11.91 -8.40 -2.60
N ARG A 70 -11.49 -8.72 -1.38
CA ARG A 70 -12.07 -8.17 -0.15
C ARG A 70 -10.98 -7.44 0.60
N LEU A 71 -11.29 -6.25 1.11
CA LEU A 71 -10.43 -5.47 1.99
C LEU A 71 -11.17 -5.23 3.31
N ARG A 72 -10.53 -5.54 4.44
CA ARG A 72 -10.98 -5.16 5.77
C ARG A 72 -9.99 -4.20 6.41
N LEU A 73 -10.48 -3.03 6.78
CA LEU A 73 -9.77 -2.00 7.50
C LEU A 73 -10.32 -1.96 8.93
N THR A 74 -9.51 -2.38 9.90
CA THR A 74 -9.89 -2.34 11.32
C THR A 74 -8.97 -1.37 12.06
N LEU A 75 -9.55 -0.37 12.69
CA LEU A 75 -8.84 0.49 13.64
C LEU A 75 -9.04 -0.08 15.05
N HIS A 76 -7.96 -0.51 15.69
CA HIS A 76 -7.96 -0.86 17.11
C HIS A 76 -7.53 0.37 17.91
N ALA A 77 -8.34 0.75 18.91
CA ALA A 77 -8.03 1.85 19.80
C ALA A 77 -6.72 1.59 20.56
N ALA A 78 -6.05 2.66 20.97
CA ALA A 78 -4.94 2.56 21.91
C ALA A 78 -5.40 1.92 23.22
N ASP A 79 -4.58 1.03 23.77
CA ASP A 79 -4.77 0.42 25.09
C ASP A 79 -3.43 0.49 25.85
N GLN A 80 -2.85 -0.64 26.26
CA GLN A 80 -1.49 -0.68 26.81
C GLN A 80 -0.38 -0.45 25.77
N GLY A 81 -0.76 -0.13 24.53
CA GLY A 81 0.12 0.17 23.40
C GLY A 81 -0.56 1.17 22.44
N PRO A 82 0.12 1.54 21.34
CA PRO A 82 -0.43 2.47 20.36
C PRO A 82 -1.71 1.91 19.72
N ALA A 83 -2.56 2.80 19.21
CA ALA A 83 -3.62 2.41 18.30
C ALA A 83 -3.03 1.67 17.09
N VAL A 84 -3.78 0.75 16.49
CA VAL A 84 -3.29 -0.08 15.37
C VAL A 84 -4.31 -0.08 14.24
N LEU A 85 -3.88 0.32 13.05
CA LEU A 85 -4.63 0.07 11.82
C LEU A 85 -4.20 -1.28 11.23
N ALA A 86 -5.16 -2.19 11.06
CA ALA A 86 -4.99 -3.45 10.34
C ALA A 86 -5.74 -3.42 9.01
N ALA A 87 -5.05 -3.65 7.89
CA ALA A 87 -5.61 -3.72 6.55
C ALA A 87 -5.44 -5.13 5.99
N ALA A 88 -6.46 -5.97 6.11
CA ALA A 88 -6.45 -7.35 5.66
C ALA A 88 -7.10 -7.49 4.28
N ASN A 89 -6.46 -8.22 3.36
CA ASN A 89 -6.98 -8.44 2.02
C ASN A 89 -6.93 -9.90 1.58
N THR A 90 -7.83 -10.26 0.68
CA THR A 90 -7.78 -11.53 -0.06
C THR A 90 -6.91 -11.41 -1.30
N GLY A 91 -6.45 -12.54 -1.81
CA GLY A 91 -5.77 -12.63 -3.10
C GLY A 91 -4.44 -13.37 -3.01
N ALA A 92 -3.56 -13.10 -3.98
CA ALA A 92 -2.26 -13.74 -4.04
C ALA A 92 -1.45 -13.42 -2.78
N PRO A 93 -0.91 -14.44 -2.08
CA PRO A 93 -0.19 -14.24 -0.83
C PRO A 93 1.12 -13.46 -1.06
N LEU A 94 1.65 -12.86 0.00
CA LEU A 94 2.97 -12.24 -0.01
C LEU A 94 4.05 -13.28 -0.36
N ASP A 95 4.91 -12.94 -1.32
CA ASP A 95 6.06 -13.74 -1.74
C ASP A 95 7.38 -12.94 -1.61
N ALA A 96 8.51 -13.61 -1.83
CA ALA A 96 9.83 -13.01 -1.68
C ALA A 96 10.05 -11.84 -2.67
N ALA A 97 9.51 -11.94 -3.90
CA ALA A 97 9.59 -10.87 -4.89
C ALA A 97 8.77 -9.63 -4.47
N GLY A 98 7.61 -9.85 -3.87
CA GLY A 98 6.79 -8.83 -3.24
C GLY A 98 7.54 -8.12 -2.12
N VAL A 99 8.15 -8.86 -1.19
CA VAL A 99 8.97 -8.27 -0.10
C VAL A 99 10.14 -7.47 -0.64
N GLU A 100 10.89 -8.01 -1.61
CA GLU A 100 11.97 -7.27 -2.28
C GLU A 100 11.43 -5.98 -2.92
N SER A 101 10.28 -6.02 -3.58
CA SER A 101 9.65 -4.84 -4.17
C SER A 101 9.18 -3.81 -3.13
N LEU A 102 8.71 -4.23 -1.95
CA LEU A 102 8.32 -3.33 -0.86
C LEU A 102 9.56 -2.67 -0.23
N SER A 103 10.68 -3.37 -0.19
CA SER A 103 11.95 -2.86 0.35
C SER A 103 12.81 -2.10 -0.66
N THR A 104 12.45 -2.15 -1.94
CA THR A 104 13.19 -1.49 -3.02
C THR A 104 12.36 -0.37 -3.68
N LEU A 105 12.30 0.83 -3.04
CA LEU A 105 11.70 2.02 -3.67
C LEU A 105 12.32 2.25 -5.06
N ARG A 106 11.45 2.36 -6.07
CA ARG A 106 11.74 2.63 -7.50
C ARG A 106 12.52 1.58 -8.29
N ALA A 107 12.99 0.48 -7.70
CA ALA A 107 13.78 -0.52 -8.44
C ALA A 107 12.93 -1.56 -9.19
N SER A 108 11.66 -1.72 -8.81
CA SER A 108 10.82 -2.81 -9.31
C SER A 108 10.01 -2.40 -10.53
N ALA A 109 10.67 -2.36 -11.69
CA ALA A 109 9.98 -2.57 -12.96
C ALA A 109 9.65 -4.06 -13.05
N LYS A 110 8.36 -4.41 -12.98
CA LYS A 110 7.88 -5.76 -13.32
C LYS A 110 8.46 -6.14 -14.69
N ARG A 111 9.47 -7.01 -14.70
CA ARG A 111 9.89 -7.72 -15.91
C ARG A 111 8.84 -8.80 -16.16
N GLU A 112 8.04 -8.57 -17.20
CA GLU A 112 7.17 -9.52 -17.90
C GLU A 112 6.00 -10.17 -17.13
N SER A 113 4.80 -9.70 -17.45
CA SER A 113 3.72 -10.60 -17.92
C SER A 113 2.77 -9.74 -18.77
N ALA A 114 2.82 -9.97 -20.07
CA ALA A 114 2.10 -9.23 -21.10
C ALA A 114 0.67 -9.76 -21.34
N ALA A 115 -0.01 -10.29 -20.31
CA ALA A 115 -1.31 -10.95 -20.47
C ALA A 115 -2.46 -10.39 -19.63
N SER A 116 -2.22 -9.40 -18.75
CA SER A 116 -3.30 -8.78 -17.96
C SER A 116 -3.10 -7.28 -17.84
N GLY A 117 -3.70 -6.54 -18.78
CA GLY A 117 -3.62 -5.09 -18.92
C GLY A 117 -4.34 -4.25 -17.85
N ASP A 118 -4.51 -4.77 -16.62
CA ASP A 118 -5.34 -4.13 -15.58
C ASP A 118 -4.61 -3.86 -14.25
N THR A 119 -3.30 -4.12 -14.12
CA THR A 119 -2.56 -3.81 -12.88
C THR A 119 -1.98 -2.40 -12.91
N VAL A 120 -2.77 -1.43 -12.43
CA VAL A 120 -2.38 -0.02 -12.25
C VAL A 120 -1.51 0.09 -10.98
N GLY A 121 -0.31 -0.49 -11.00
CA GLY A 121 0.60 -0.50 -9.85
C GLY A 121 1.99 0.05 -10.19
N ARG A 122 2.37 1.17 -9.56
CA ARG A 122 3.77 1.58 -9.38
C ARG A 122 4.30 0.80 -8.17
N PHE A 123 4.93 -0.34 -8.43
CA PHE A 123 5.43 -1.25 -7.40
C PHE A 123 6.36 -0.53 -6.40
N GLY A 124 6.14 -0.77 -5.10
CA GLY A 124 6.98 -0.28 -4.00
C GLY A 124 6.80 1.18 -3.61
N VAL A 125 6.35 2.06 -4.52
CA VAL A 125 6.16 3.50 -4.22
C VAL A 125 4.88 3.73 -3.42
N GLY A 126 3.81 3.02 -3.76
CA GLY A 126 2.52 3.15 -3.08
C GLY A 126 2.56 2.71 -1.61
N PHE A 127 3.32 1.66 -1.31
CA PHE A 127 3.45 1.17 0.07
C PHE A 127 4.14 2.17 1.00
N ALA A 128 4.97 3.08 0.49
CA ALA A 128 5.57 4.13 1.32
C ALA A 128 4.55 5.05 2.00
N ALA A 129 3.29 5.07 1.54
CA ALA A 129 2.21 5.79 2.21
C ALA A 129 1.99 5.33 3.67
N VAL A 130 2.36 4.10 4.04
CA VAL A 130 2.27 3.63 5.43
C VAL A 130 3.18 4.41 6.39
N LEU A 131 4.27 4.98 5.86
CA LEU A 131 5.20 5.80 6.62
C LEU A 131 4.56 7.13 7.06
N ALA A 132 3.44 7.54 6.47
CA ALA A 132 2.69 8.69 6.97
C ALA A 132 2.18 8.46 8.41
N VAL A 133 1.94 7.21 8.81
CA VAL A 133 1.23 6.88 10.06
C VAL A 133 1.97 5.91 10.97
N SER A 134 2.98 5.18 10.48
CA SER A 134 3.68 4.17 11.28
C SER A 134 5.19 4.18 11.08
N ASP A 135 5.93 3.98 12.18
CA ASP A 135 7.38 3.73 12.20
C ASP A 135 7.73 2.24 12.32
N GLU A 136 6.70 1.39 12.47
CA GLU A 136 6.86 -0.06 12.65
C GLU A 136 5.86 -0.87 11.79
N PRO A 137 5.75 -0.58 10.46
CA PRO A 137 4.82 -1.30 9.62
C PRO A 137 5.20 -2.79 9.54
N ALA A 138 4.19 -3.65 9.45
CA ALA A 138 4.37 -5.07 9.19
C ALA A 138 3.39 -5.56 8.11
N VAL A 139 3.80 -6.58 7.36
CA VAL A 139 2.96 -7.32 6.41
C VAL A 139 3.05 -8.80 6.76
N LEU A 140 1.91 -9.38 7.12
CA LEU A 140 1.83 -10.76 7.58
C LEU A 140 0.95 -11.55 6.61
N GLY A 141 1.36 -12.76 6.26
CA GLY A 141 0.59 -13.67 5.42
C GLY A 141 0.75 -15.11 5.87
N ARG A 142 0.10 -16.03 5.16
CA ARG A 142 0.09 -17.46 5.51
C ARG A 142 1.47 -18.12 5.52
N HIS A 143 2.43 -17.58 4.76
CA HIS A 143 3.76 -18.16 4.57
C HIS A 143 4.86 -17.47 5.40
N GLY A 144 4.47 -16.55 6.29
CA GLY A 144 5.38 -15.73 7.10
C GLY A 144 5.07 -14.24 6.98
N GLY A 145 5.88 -13.42 7.64
CA GLY A 145 5.74 -11.96 7.59
C GLY A 145 7.07 -11.23 7.40
N VAL A 146 6.95 -9.97 7.02
CA VAL A 146 8.02 -8.98 7.02
C VAL A 146 7.58 -7.78 7.86
N ARG A 147 8.50 -7.19 8.61
CA ARG A 147 8.29 -5.96 9.35
C ARG A 147 9.45 -5.01 9.17
N TRP A 148 9.21 -3.77 9.54
CA TRP A 148 10.22 -2.74 9.69
C TRP A 148 10.10 -2.16 11.11
N SER A 149 11.20 -1.61 11.64
CA SER A 149 11.19 -0.84 12.89
C SER A 149 12.23 0.26 12.78
N LEU A 150 11.79 1.51 12.96
CA LEU A 150 12.69 2.67 12.92
C LEU A 150 13.78 2.59 13.99
N ALA A 151 13.47 2.05 15.16
CA ALA A 151 14.45 1.85 16.23
C ALA A 151 15.54 0.85 15.79
N GLU A 152 15.15 -0.35 15.34
CA GLU A 152 16.12 -1.36 14.87
C GLU A 152 16.89 -0.89 13.62
N ALA A 153 16.23 -0.19 12.71
CA ALA A 153 16.87 0.39 11.52
C ALA A 153 18.00 1.37 11.90
N ARG A 154 17.79 2.20 12.93
CA ARG A 154 18.83 3.12 13.44
C ARG A 154 19.99 2.37 14.08
N GLU A 155 19.72 1.32 14.86
CA GLU A 155 20.78 0.47 15.42
C GLU A 155 21.63 -0.17 14.31
N LEU A 156 20.99 -0.83 13.35
CA LEU A 156 21.64 -1.47 12.20
C LEU A 156 22.49 -0.50 11.39
N ALA A 157 21.98 0.72 11.13
CA ALA A 157 22.73 1.74 10.43
C ALA A 157 23.95 2.24 11.23
N ARG A 158 23.81 2.38 12.55
CA ARG A 158 24.92 2.78 13.44
C ARG A 158 26.00 1.69 13.53
N GLU A 159 25.61 0.42 13.58
CA GLU A 159 26.55 -0.71 13.51
C GLU A 159 27.33 -0.74 12.19
N ALA A 160 26.64 -0.52 11.05
CA ALA A 160 27.30 -0.41 9.75
C ALA A 160 28.25 0.80 9.69
N ALA A 161 27.84 1.95 10.26
CA ALA A 161 28.63 3.16 10.29
C ALA A 161 29.89 3.06 11.16
N ALA A 162 29.92 2.16 12.16
CA ALA A 162 31.13 1.89 12.94
C ALA A 162 32.32 1.46 12.07
N HIS A 163 32.04 0.89 10.89
CA HIS A 163 33.02 0.43 9.91
C HIS A 163 33.12 1.33 8.67
N SER A 164 32.34 2.42 8.61
CA SER A 164 32.33 3.37 7.48
C SER A 164 32.17 4.81 7.99
N PRO A 165 33.27 5.57 8.13
CA PRO A 165 33.23 6.96 8.60
C PRO A 165 32.31 7.85 7.75
N GLY A 166 32.28 7.65 6.43
CA GLY A 166 31.43 8.41 5.52
C GLY A 166 29.94 8.17 5.75
N LEU A 167 29.52 6.92 6.04
CA LEU A 167 28.15 6.65 6.44
C LEU A 167 27.83 7.27 7.80
N GLY A 168 28.79 7.24 8.74
CA GLY A 168 28.66 7.90 10.04
C GLY A 168 28.48 9.41 9.95
N ASP A 169 29.18 10.07 9.01
CA ASP A 169 28.99 11.49 8.72
C ASP A 169 27.59 11.80 8.19
N GLU A 170 27.08 11.00 7.25
CA GLU A 170 25.73 11.20 6.70
C GLU A 170 24.63 10.95 7.73
N LEU A 171 24.78 9.94 8.60
CA LEU A 171 23.86 9.71 9.71
C LEU A 171 23.82 10.89 10.68
N ARG A 172 24.98 11.46 11.04
CA ARG A 172 25.05 12.65 11.90
C ARG A 172 24.40 13.87 11.24
N ARG A 173 24.64 14.09 9.94
CA ARG A 173 24.04 15.20 9.18
C ARG A 173 22.52 15.13 9.12
N ARG A 174 21.95 13.92 9.21
CA ARG A 174 20.51 13.65 9.16
C ARG A 174 19.90 13.37 10.53
N ASP A 175 20.57 13.73 11.63
CA ASP A 175 20.10 13.52 13.01
C ASP A 175 19.67 12.06 13.29
N GLY A 176 20.35 11.09 12.67
CA GLY A 176 20.04 9.67 12.80
C GLY A 176 18.77 9.22 12.08
N HIS A 177 18.22 10.02 11.16
CA HIS A 177 17.17 9.58 10.25
C HIS A 177 17.71 8.55 9.25
N VAL A 178 16.96 7.46 9.03
CA VAL A 178 17.33 6.35 8.15
C VAL A 178 16.14 5.98 7.26
N PRO A 179 16.37 5.52 6.02
CA PRO A 179 15.28 5.04 5.17
C PRO A 179 14.80 3.67 5.66
N LEU A 180 13.67 3.67 6.36
CA LEU A 180 13.09 2.56 7.09
C LEU A 180 12.80 1.36 6.19
N LEU A 181 12.12 1.56 5.05
CA LEU A 181 11.62 0.45 4.22
C LEU A 181 12.75 -0.37 3.60
N ARG A 182 13.99 0.14 3.61
CA ARG A 182 15.17 -0.53 3.06
C ARG A 182 15.72 -1.66 3.94
N LEU A 183 15.31 -1.72 5.21
CA LEU A 183 15.85 -2.67 6.18
C LEU A 183 14.75 -3.62 6.68
N PRO A 184 14.24 -4.53 5.83
CA PRO A 184 13.23 -5.50 6.24
C PRO A 184 13.78 -6.48 7.28
N LEU A 185 12.89 -6.89 8.19
CA LEU A 185 13.12 -7.87 9.23
C LEU A 185 12.06 -8.98 9.14
N PRO A 186 12.37 -10.22 9.51
CA PRO A 186 11.36 -11.27 9.56
C PRO A 186 10.32 -10.94 10.63
N ALA A 187 9.06 -11.28 10.35
CA ALA A 187 7.96 -11.13 11.27
C ALA A 187 7.15 -12.43 11.39
N GLU A 188 6.62 -12.65 12.59
CA GLU A 188 5.70 -13.73 12.88
C GLU A 188 4.26 -13.21 12.94
N GLY A 189 3.31 -14.12 12.72
CA GLY A 189 1.89 -13.85 12.72
C GLY A 189 1.23 -14.26 11.41
N THR A 190 -0.09 -14.10 11.34
CA THR A 190 -0.89 -14.47 10.17
C THR A 190 -1.97 -13.43 9.95
N ALA A 191 -2.45 -13.36 8.71
CA ALA A 191 -3.69 -12.66 8.41
C ALA A 191 -4.87 -13.25 9.20
N PRO A 192 -5.89 -12.44 9.54
CA PRO A 192 -7.13 -12.92 10.13
C PRO A 192 -7.80 -13.98 9.26
N GLU A 193 -8.64 -14.82 9.88
CA GLU A 193 -9.41 -15.83 9.16
C GLU A 193 -10.21 -15.21 8.00
N GLY A 194 -10.19 -15.89 6.84
CA GLY A 194 -10.85 -15.42 5.63
C GLY A 194 -10.06 -14.40 4.79
N TYR A 195 -8.85 -14.02 5.23
CA TYR A 195 -7.92 -13.14 4.50
C TYR A 195 -6.56 -13.81 4.29
N ASP A 196 -5.81 -13.33 3.30
CA ASP A 196 -4.53 -13.96 2.88
C ASP A 196 -3.31 -13.13 3.29
N THR A 197 -3.47 -11.81 3.38
CA THR A 197 -2.43 -10.86 3.80
C THR A 197 -3.05 -9.81 4.73
N VAL A 198 -2.29 -9.34 5.71
CA VAL A 198 -2.63 -8.18 6.54
C VAL A 198 -1.45 -7.23 6.66
N VAL A 199 -1.69 -5.96 6.38
CA VAL A 199 -0.76 -4.88 6.74
C VAL A 199 -1.14 -4.38 8.14
N VAL A 200 -0.20 -4.41 9.07
CA VAL A 200 -0.37 -3.99 10.46
C VAL A 200 0.45 -2.73 10.69
N LEU A 201 -0.22 -1.66 11.12
CA LEU A 201 0.35 -0.33 11.28
C LEU A 201 0.10 0.17 12.72
N PRO A 202 1.03 -0.07 13.65
CA PRO A 202 1.04 0.65 14.92
C PRO A 202 1.17 2.15 14.64
N LEU A 203 0.21 2.94 15.09
CA LEU A 203 0.14 4.37 14.79
C LEU A 203 1.14 5.12 15.67
N ARG A 204 1.98 5.95 15.04
CA ARG A 204 3.11 6.63 15.68
C ARG A 204 2.71 7.56 16.84
N ASP A 205 1.56 8.22 16.69
CA ASP A 205 1.08 9.26 17.60
C ASP A 205 -0.42 9.55 17.35
N ALA A 206 -0.99 10.45 18.16
CA ALA A 206 -2.38 10.87 18.06
C ALA A 206 -2.71 11.56 16.72
N ALA A 207 -1.75 12.26 16.09
CA ALA A 207 -2.00 12.91 14.80
C ALA A 207 -2.14 11.89 13.67
N ALA A 208 -1.38 10.80 13.72
CA ALA A 208 -1.54 9.66 12.83
C ALA A 208 -2.88 8.95 13.06
N GLU A 209 -3.31 8.80 14.32
CA GLU A 209 -4.63 8.26 14.66
C GLU A 209 -5.76 9.12 14.08
N ASP A 210 -5.73 10.44 14.30
CA ASP A 210 -6.71 11.38 13.76
C ASP A 210 -6.74 11.34 12.22
N LEU A 211 -5.57 11.22 11.57
CA LEU A 211 -5.49 11.08 10.12
C LEU A 211 -6.17 9.79 9.65
N VAL A 212 -5.84 8.65 10.25
CA VAL A 212 -6.46 7.36 9.89
C VAL A 212 -7.97 7.41 10.08
N GLN A 213 -8.45 7.93 11.21
CA GLN A 213 -9.89 8.06 11.46
C GLN A 213 -10.57 8.87 10.34
N ARG A 214 -10.03 10.05 9.98
CA ARG A 214 -10.57 10.86 8.88
C ARG A 214 -10.57 10.13 7.55
N LEU A 215 -9.49 9.42 7.22
CA LEU A 215 -9.41 8.68 5.96
C LEU A 215 -10.40 7.52 5.90
N LEU A 216 -10.60 6.80 7.01
CA LEU A 216 -11.58 5.72 7.11
C LEU A 216 -13.02 6.23 7.02
N SER A 217 -13.34 7.35 7.69
CA SER A 217 -14.66 7.99 7.58
C SER A 217 -14.94 8.52 6.17
N GLY A 218 -13.89 8.89 5.41
CA GLY A 218 -13.99 9.37 4.03
C GLY A 218 -14.18 8.29 2.97
N ILE A 219 -14.21 7.00 3.34
CA ILE A 219 -14.42 5.90 2.38
C ILE A 219 -15.82 5.98 1.77
N ASP A 220 -15.89 6.05 0.45
CA ASP A 220 -17.12 6.09 -0.33
C ASP A 220 -17.08 5.10 -1.52
N ASP A 221 -18.11 5.18 -2.38
CA ASP A 221 -18.29 4.32 -3.55
C ASP A 221 -17.12 4.43 -4.55
N ALA A 222 -16.40 5.55 -4.57
CA ALA A 222 -15.37 5.82 -5.55
C ALA A 222 -14.28 4.74 -5.53
N LEU A 223 -13.92 4.21 -4.37
CA LEU A 223 -12.92 3.14 -4.27
C LEU A 223 -13.36 1.86 -5.00
N LEU A 224 -14.60 1.41 -4.81
CA LEU A 224 -15.13 0.22 -5.48
C LEU A 224 -15.42 0.44 -6.97
N LEU A 225 -15.71 1.69 -7.37
CA LEU A 225 -15.89 2.05 -8.78
C LEU A 225 -14.56 2.10 -9.53
N THR A 226 -13.52 2.68 -8.90
CA THR A 226 -12.19 2.86 -9.48
C THR A 226 -11.38 1.57 -9.48
N LEU A 227 -11.54 0.71 -8.47
CA LEU A 227 -10.81 -0.56 -8.31
C LEU A 227 -11.73 -1.75 -8.60
N PRO A 228 -11.85 -2.20 -9.86
CA PRO A 228 -12.83 -3.21 -10.26
C PRO A 228 -12.56 -4.60 -9.70
N GLY A 229 -11.32 -4.89 -9.34
CA GLY A 229 -10.94 -6.15 -8.68
C GLY A 229 -11.37 -6.21 -7.22
N LEU A 230 -11.77 -5.07 -6.64
CA LEU A 230 -12.25 -4.99 -5.25
C LEU A 230 -13.77 -5.06 -5.25
N HIS A 231 -14.30 -6.06 -4.55
CA HIS A 231 -15.73 -6.35 -4.44
C HIS A 231 -16.32 -5.97 -3.09
N GLU A 232 -15.52 -5.98 -2.04
CA GLU A 232 -15.98 -5.68 -0.69
C GLU A 232 -14.94 -4.84 0.04
N ILE A 233 -15.38 -3.77 0.70
CA ILE A 233 -14.60 -3.02 1.67
C ILE A 233 -15.37 -3.06 3.00
N THR A 234 -14.76 -3.63 4.03
CA THR A 234 -15.27 -3.55 5.41
C THR A 234 -14.40 -2.60 6.20
N VAL A 235 -15.01 -1.67 6.91
CA VAL A 235 -14.37 -0.69 7.80
C VAL A 235 -14.91 -0.91 9.20
N ASP A 236 -14.05 -1.09 10.17
CA ASP A 236 -14.40 -1.35 11.56
C ASP A 236 -13.60 -0.38 12.44
N THR A 237 -14.31 0.54 13.09
CA THR A 237 -13.69 1.55 13.95
C THR A 237 -14.33 1.57 15.34
N PRO A 238 -13.60 1.99 16.39
CA PRO A 238 -14.16 2.10 17.73
C PRO A 238 -15.35 3.07 17.81
N GLN A 239 -15.36 4.11 16.98
CA GLN A 239 -16.35 5.18 16.98
C GLN A 239 -17.62 4.81 16.21
N ASP A 240 -17.47 4.29 14.99
CA ASP A 240 -18.60 4.07 14.07
C ASP A 240 -19.05 2.60 13.99
N GLY A 241 -18.31 1.69 14.62
CA GLY A 241 -18.52 0.24 14.47
C GLY A 241 -18.21 -0.26 13.06
N GLY A 242 -18.82 -1.40 12.70
CA GLY A 242 -18.65 -2.04 11.40
C GLY A 242 -19.52 -1.45 10.29
N ARG A 243 -18.91 -1.08 9.16
CA ARG A 243 -19.54 -0.68 7.89
C ARG A 243 -18.97 -1.53 6.76
N THR A 244 -19.82 -2.02 5.87
CA THR A 244 -19.40 -2.78 4.69
C THR A 244 -20.00 -2.18 3.43
N LEU A 245 -19.14 -1.88 2.45
CA LEU A 245 -19.50 -1.54 1.08
C LEU A 245 -19.31 -2.77 0.18
N ARG A 246 -20.32 -3.14 -0.61
CA ARG A 246 -20.27 -4.26 -1.55
C ARG A 246 -20.58 -3.80 -2.96
N ARG A 247 -19.76 -4.27 -3.90
CA ARG A 247 -19.97 -4.09 -5.34
C ARG A 247 -20.70 -5.29 -5.92
N GLY A 248 -21.85 -5.02 -6.53
CA GLY A 248 -22.63 -5.95 -7.34
C GLY A 248 -22.89 -5.43 -8.75
N ALA A 249 -23.70 -6.16 -9.49
CA ALA A 249 -24.16 -5.79 -10.82
C ALA A 249 -25.67 -6.06 -10.95
N ASP A 250 -26.38 -5.12 -11.56
CA ASP A 250 -27.80 -5.23 -11.92
C ASP A 250 -27.96 -4.79 -13.38
N GLY A 251 -28.02 -5.76 -14.29
CA GLY A 251 -28.05 -5.51 -15.73
C GLY A 251 -26.87 -4.66 -16.20
N ALA A 252 -27.17 -3.44 -16.67
CA ALA A 252 -26.16 -2.48 -17.15
C ALA A 252 -25.58 -1.58 -16.04
N TYR A 253 -25.99 -1.77 -14.78
CA TYR A 253 -25.60 -0.93 -13.66
C TYR A 253 -24.62 -1.64 -12.74
N THR A 254 -23.62 -0.91 -12.28
CA THR A 254 -22.84 -1.27 -11.09
C THR A 254 -23.64 -0.85 -9.86
N VAL A 255 -23.81 -1.75 -8.91
CA VAL A 255 -24.56 -1.50 -7.68
C VAL A 255 -23.58 -1.47 -6.52
N ILE A 256 -23.63 -0.42 -5.71
CA ILE A 256 -22.89 -0.35 -4.45
C ILE A 256 -23.90 -0.42 -3.30
N GLU A 257 -23.81 -1.48 -2.51
CA GLU A 257 -24.60 -1.67 -1.30
C GLU A 257 -23.78 -1.25 -0.08
N ASP A 258 -24.32 -0.37 0.74
CA ASP A 258 -23.77 0.02 2.04
C ASP A 258 -24.58 -0.66 3.15
N SER A 259 -23.89 -1.33 4.07
CA SER A 259 -24.51 -1.99 5.23
C SER A 259 -25.25 -1.01 6.15
N ARG A 260 -25.07 0.30 5.97
CA ARG A 260 -25.88 1.35 6.62
C ARG A 260 -27.30 1.52 6.02
N GLY A 261 -27.65 0.72 5.01
CA GLY A 261 -29.00 0.67 4.43
C GLY A 261 -29.17 1.45 3.13
N GLU A 262 -28.08 1.90 2.51
CA GLU A 262 -28.09 2.62 1.24
C GLU A 262 -27.66 1.71 0.10
N THR A 263 -28.43 1.70 -0.99
CA THR A 263 -28.04 1.03 -2.24
C THR A 263 -28.01 2.06 -3.36
N ARG A 264 -26.86 2.20 -4.01
CA ARG A 264 -26.62 3.19 -5.06
C ARG A 264 -26.32 2.50 -6.38
N ARG A 265 -27.01 2.93 -7.44
CA ARG A 265 -26.82 2.42 -8.80
C ARG A 265 -25.97 3.39 -9.60
N TRP A 266 -25.03 2.85 -10.35
CA TRP A 266 -24.07 3.59 -11.14
C TRP A 266 -24.06 3.05 -12.56
N ARG A 267 -24.19 3.93 -13.55
CA ARG A 267 -23.86 3.59 -14.93
C ARG A 267 -22.36 3.78 -15.11
N THR A 268 -21.65 2.69 -15.35
CA THR A 268 -20.20 2.68 -15.52
C THR A 268 -19.83 2.36 -16.96
N VAL A 269 -18.88 3.10 -17.51
CA VAL A 269 -18.31 2.85 -18.83
C VAL A 269 -16.80 2.87 -18.69
N ARG A 270 -16.14 1.80 -19.14
CA ARG A 270 -14.68 1.70 -19.15
C ARG A 270 -14.19 1.49 -20.57
N HIS A 271 -13.17 2.25 -20.93
CA HIS A 271 -12.41 2.06 -22.15
C HIS A 271 -10.95 1.84 -21.82
N THR A 272 -10.33 0.93 -22.55
CA THR A 272 -8.89 0.69 -22.50
C THR A 272 -8.35 0.66 -23.92
N GLY A 273 -7.07 0.95 -24.08
CA GLY A 273 -6.45 0.89 -25.39
C GLY A 273 -4.93 1.05 -25.33
N PRO A 274 -4.25 0.80 -26.46
CA PRO A 274 -2.83 1.07 -26.55
C PRO A 274 -2.56 2.57 -26.62
N THR A 275 -1.46 3.01 -26.00
CA THR A 275 -0.93 4.36 -26.12
C THR A 275 0.13 4.37 -27.24
N PRO A 276 -0.06 5.18 -28.31
CA PRO A 276 0.92 5.26 -29.40
C PRO A 276 2.33 5.61 -28.89
N PRO A 277 3.40 4.91 -29.34
CA PRO A 277 4.76 5.15 -28.86
C PRO A 277 5.24 6.61 -28.99
N ALA A 278 4.77 7.33 -30.01
CA ALA A 278 5.10 8.74 -30.23
C ALA A 278 4.62 9.65 -29.08
N LEU A 279 3.51 9.32 -28.40
CA LEU A 279 3.02 10.08 -27.24
C LEU A 279 3.82 9.79 -25.96
N LEU A 280 4.62 8.72 -25.96
CA LEU A 280 5.46 8.32 -24.85
C LEU A 280 6.95 8.64 -25.11
N ALA A 281 7.30 9.28 -26.23
CA ALA A 281 8.69 9.48 -26.64
C ALA A 281 9.54 10.18 -25.58
N ASP A 282 8.96 11.16 -24.87
CA ASP A 282 9.62 11.95 -23.82
C ASP A 282 9.45 11.36 -22.40
N ARG A 283 8.90 10.15 -22.29
CA ARG A 283 8.69 9.47 -21.00
C ARG A 283 9.88 8.57 -20.64
N PRO A 284 10.13 8.32 -19.34
CA PRO A 284 11.10 7.33 -18.88
C PRO A 284 10.93 5.96 -19.56
N VAL A 285 12.02 5.18 -19.67
CA VAL A 285 12.03 3.86 -20.33
C VAL A 285 10.93 2.96 -19.79
N GLU A 286 10.77 2.93 -18.48
CA GLU A 286 9.80 2.09 -17.77
C GLU A 286 8.35 2.48 -18.09
N GLU A 287 8.09 3.77 -18.31
CA GLU A 287 6.76 4.26 -18.73
C GLU A 287 6.48 3.92 -20.19
N ARG A 288 7.50 3.99 -21.07
CA ARG A 288 7.38 3.59 -22.48
C ARG A 288 7.07 2.11 -22.66
N LEU A 289 7.51 1.26 -21.72
CA LEU A 289 7.21 -0.17 -21.70
C LEU A 289 5.78 -0.50 -21.22
N ARG A 290 4.98 0.52 -20.86
CA ARG A 290 3.56 0.37 -20.49
C ARG A 290 2.65 1.18 -21.41
N PRO A 291 2.56 0.84 -22.71
CA PRO A 291 1.83 1.63 -23.68
C PRO A 291 0.33 1.31 -23.65
N SER A 292 -0.31 1.46 -22.49
CA SER A 292 -1.76 1.32 -22.37
C SER A 292 -2.36 2.48 -21.59
N TRP A 293 -3.61 2.76 -21.86
CA TRP A 293 -4.43 3.72 -21.11
C TRP A 293 -5.73 3.07 -20.70
N THR A 294 -6.30 3.56 -19.61
CA THR A 294 -7.63 3.18 -19.10
C THR A 294 -8.36 4.45 -18.71
N VAL A 295 -9.61 4.58 -19.15
CA VAL A 295 -10.53 5.65 -18.73
C VAL A 295 -11.81 5.00 -18.24
N SER A 296 -12.26 5.39 -17.04
CA SER A 296 -13.51 4.92 -16.46
C SER A 296 -14.40 6.12 -16.10
N TRP A 297 -15.65 6.08 -16.55
CA TRP A 297 -16.70 7.00 -16.17
C TRP A 297 -17.70 6.27 -15.29
N ALA A 298 -18.14 6.89 -14.20
CA ALA A 298 -19.18 6.38 -13.33
C ALA A 298 -20.14 7.52 -13.01
N VAL A 299 -21.42 7.36 -13.34
CA VAL A 299 -22.47 8.34 -13.08
C VAL A 299 -23.55 7.67 -12.23
N PRO A 300 -23.91 8.21 -11.06
CA PRO A 300 -24.97 7.63 -10.26
C PRO A 300 -26.30 7.88 -10.95
N VAL A 301 -27.27 6.98 -10.75
CA VAL A 301 -28.57 7.05 -11.37
C VAL A 301 -29.70 6.77 -10.38
N ASP A 302 -30.88 7.30 -10.65
CA ASP A 302 -32.10 6.97 -9.92
C ASP A 302 -32.69 5.60 -10.32
N THR A 303 -33.90 5.29 -9.84
CA THR A 303 -34.61 4.04 -10.15
C THR A 303 -34.92 3.88 -11.63
N ASP A 304 -35.19 4.98 -12.32
CA ASP A 304 -35.55 5.03 -13.74
C ASP A 304 -34.31 5.09 -14.65
N GLY A 305 -33.12 5.27 -14.05
CA GLY A 305 -31.84 5.33 -14.76
C GLY A 305 -31.42 6.74 -15.18
N ALA A 306 -32.11 7.79 -14.70
CA ALA A 306 -31.73 9.17 -14.95
C ALA A 306 -30.51 9.55 -14.08
N PRO A 307 -29.57 10.37 -14.60
CA PRO A 307 -28.35 10.71 -13.89
C PRO A 307 -28.63 11.58 -12.65
N LEU A 308 -27.90 11.29 -11.58
CA LEU A 308 -27.88 12.05 -10.34
C LEU A 308 -26.55 12.77 -10.17
N HIS A 309 -26.52 13.77 -9.28
CA HIS A 309 -25.26 14.38 -8.87
C HIS A 309 -24.47 13.38 -8.00
N PRO A 310 -23.17 13.18 -8.25
CA PRO A 310 -22.35 12.31 -7.40
C PRO A 310 -22.22 12.89 -5.99
N GLY A 311 -22.40 12.01 -4.99
CA GLY A 311 -22.11 12.31 -3.59
C GLY A 311 -20.67 12.03 -3.18
N THR A 312 -19.86 11.49 -4.09
CA THR A 312 -18.43 11.22 -3.88
C THR A 312 -17.63 12.52 -3.89
N ALA A 313 -16.56 12.60 -3.11
CA ALA A 313 -15.73 13.81 -3.04
C ALA A 313 -15.06 14.12 -4.41
N PRO A 314 -15.12 15.37 -4.91
CA PRO A 314 -14.44 15.75 -6.13
C PRO A 314 -12.93 15.84 -5.89
N VAL A 315 -12.16 14.89 -6.42
CA VAL A 315 -10.70 14.84 -6.28
C VAL A 315 -10.03 14.63 -7.64
N VAL A 316 -8.87 15.26 -7.84
CA VAL A 316 -7.99 15.00 -8.98
C VAL A 316 -6.70 14.42 -8.44
N HIS A 317 -6.45 13.14 -8.72
CA HIS A 317 -5.16 12.52 -8.43
C HIS A 317 -4.22 12.78 -9.61
N ALA A 318 -3.30 13.73 -9.46
CA ALA A 318 -2.17 13.94 -10.37
C ALA A 318 -1.00 12.99 -10.04
#